data_AF-A0A6G0YM91-F1
#
_entry.id   AF-A0A6G0YM91-F1
#
_cell.length_a   1.000
_cell.length_b   1.000
_cell.length_c   1.000
_cell.angle_alpha   90.00
_cell.angle_beta   90.00
_cell.angle_gamma   90.00
#
_symmetry.space_group_name_H-M   'P 1'
#
loop_
_entity.id
_entity.type
_entity.pdbx_description
1 polymer ?
#
loop_
_entity_poly.entity_id
_entity_poly.type
_entity_poly.pdbx_seq_one_letter_code
_entity_poly.pdbx_strand_id
1 'polypeptide(L)'
;MSCTAAGAAPPLPCVYTESCRTYRFLGFIDVSSGQNSTQIYSAIMHYFEEQNINTEIVHIVAQSYDGASVMSDHLNGVQAQVQKRYPAAIYTHCMAHRLNLVVLDLCKSIKSAQKVFNILEATYVHFSRPSKNAELLNIQKQLGLKKICRYKNCDAIIHNYKSIVAVLQKEVDDQYDKDVAQ
;
A
#
# COMPACT_ATOMS: atom_id res chain seq x y z
N MET A 1 -8.42 -1.11 6.38
CA MET A 1 -6.99 -1.41 6.20
C MET A 1 -6.71 -1.32 4.71
N SER A 2 -5.67 -0.56 4.38
CA SER A 2 -5.36 0.02 3.07
C SER A 2 -4.46 -0.88 2.23
N CYS A 3 -4.70 -0.93 0.92
CA CYS A 3 -3.68 -1.30 -0.06
C CYS A 3 -2.83 -0.07 -0.39
N THR A 4 -1.51 -0.19 -0.28
CA THR A 4 -0.53 0.75 -0.84
C THR A 4 0.35 -0.04 -1.80
N ALA A 5 0.54 0.46 -3.02
CA ALA A 5 1.38 -0.21 -4.01
C ALA A 5 2.85 0.09 -3.76
N ALA A 6 3.57 -0.88 -3.17
CA ALA A 6 4.97 -1.17 -3.42
C ALA A 6 5.31 -2.55 -2.80
N GLY A 7 5.22 -3.62 -3.60
CA GLY A 7 5.69 -4.95 -3.25
C GLY A 7 4.83 -5.73 -2.25
N ALA A 8 4.10 -6.73 -2.77
CA ALA A 8 3.50 -7.86 -2.06
C ALA A 8 2.35 -7.59 -1.06
N ALA A 9 1.11 -7.64 -1.56
CA ALA A 9 -0.01 -8.27 -0.87
C ALA A 9 -1.11 -8.66 -1.89
N PRO A 10 -1.50 -9.95 -2.00
CA PRO A 10 -2.56 -10.37 -2.92
C PRO A 10 -3.97 -9.98 -2.41
N PRO A 11 -4.98 -9.91 -3.31
CA PRO A 11 -6.34 -9.49 -2.97
C PRO A 11 -6.97 -10.40 -1.91
N LEU A 12 -7.64 -9.80 -0.93
CA LEU A 12 -8.27 -10.50 0.20
C LEU A 12 -9.74 -10.85 -0.13
N PRO A 13 -10.12 -12.14 -0.17
CA PRO A 13 -11.53 -12.54 -0.18
C PRO A 13 -12.07 -12.64 1.25
N CYS A 14 -13.12 -11.86 1.56
CA CYS A 14 -13.89 -11.96 2.80
C CYS A 14 -15.30 -12.47 2.48
N VAL A 15 -15.75 -13.54 3.13
CA VAL A 15 -17.11 -14.11 2.96
C VAL A 15 -17.95 -13.82 4.20
N TYR A 16 -19.23 -13.45 3.99
CA TYR A 16 -20.22 -13.21 5.04
C TYR A 16 -21.33 -14.26 4.97
N THR A 17 -21.79 -14.77 6.11
CA THR A 17 -22.97 -15.68 6.20
C THR A 17 -23.91 -15.17 7.29
N GLU A 18 -25.21 -15.09 7.01
CA GLU A 18 -26.20 -14.35 7.82
C GLU A 18 -26.56 -15.02 9.16
N SER A 19 -26.32 -16.31 9.36
CA SER A 19 -26.75 -17.02 10.59
C SER A 19 -25.76 -16.88 11.75
N CYS A 20 -24.57 -16.32 11.53
CA CYS A 20 -23.59 -16.06 12.59
C CYS A 20 -22.69 -14.92 12.12
N ARG A 21 -22.55 -13.83 12.90
CA ARG A 21 -21.65 -12.69 12.61
C ARG A 21 -20.17 -13.09 12.72
N THR A 22 -19.76 -14.14 12.03
CA THR A 22 -18.40 -14.63 11.99
C THR A 22 -17.76 -14.19 10.69
N TYR A 23 -16.72 -13.37 10.81
CA TYR A 23 -15.82 -13.08 9.71
C TYR A 23 -14.77 -14.17 9.66
N ARG A 24 -14.64 -14.85 8.52
CA ARG A 24 -13.59 -15.83 8.29
C ARG A 24 -12.71 -15.34 7.16
N PHE A 25 -11.43 -15.21 7.45
CA PHE A 25 -10.42 -15.09 6.42
C PHE A 25 -10.24 -16.46 5.79
N LEU A 26 -10.29 -16.53 4.46
CA LEU A 26 -10.11 -17.80 3.74
C LEU A 26 -8.63 -18.05 3.45
N GLY A 27 -7.94 -17.09 2.85
CA GLY A 27 -6.54 -17.25 2.50
C GLY A 27 -6.02 -16.20 1.52
N PHE A 28 -4.78 -16.41 1.12
CA PHE A 28 -4.13 -15.64 0.06
C PHE A 28 -4.04 -16.48 -1.20
N ILE A 29 -4.31 -15.85 -2.35
CA ILE A 29 -4.23 -16.48 -3.66
C ILE A 29 -3.04 -15.86 -4.40
N ASP A 30 -2.12 -16.69 -4.89
CA ASP A 30 -1.04 -16.22 -5.75
C ASP A 30 -1.57 -15.97 -7.17
N VAL A 31 -1.46 -14.72 -7.63
CA VAL A 31 -1.86 -14.27 -8.96
C VAL A 31 -0.68 -13.74 -9.77
N SER A 32 0.55 -14.14 -9.40
CA SER A 32 1.78 -13.68 -10.07
C SER A 32 1.86 -14.10 -11.54
N SER A 33 1.20 -15.19 -11.92
CA SER A 33 1.11 -15.66 -13.31
C SER A 33 0.20 -14.80 -14.19
N GLY A 34 -0.62 -13.92 -13.60
CA GLY A 34 -1.59 -13.14 -14.35
C GLY A 34 -2.47 -12.23 -13.50
N GLN A 35 -2.46 -10.94 -13.81
CA GLN A 35 -3.13 -9.90 -13.03
C GLN A 35 -4.20 -9.14 -13.83
N ASN A 36 -4.71 -9.72 -14.91
CA ASN A 36 -5.92 -9.18 -15.55
C ASN A 36 -7.17 -9.66 -14.79
N SER A 37 -8.29 -8.97 -15.04
CA SER A 37 -9.52 -9.19 -14.29
C SER A 37 -10.06 -10.62 -14.44
N THR A 38 -9.97 -11.19 -15.64
CA THR A 38 -10.42 -12.57 -15.92
C THR A 38 -9.58 -13.59 -15.17
N GLN A 39 -8.26 -13.44 -15.14
CA GLN A 39 -7.37 -14.35 -14.42
C GLN A 39 -7.62 -14.28 -12.91
N ILE A 40 -7.79 -13.07 -12.36
CA ILE A 40 -8.09 -12.89 -10.93
C ILE A 40 -9.47 -13.47 -10.59
N TYR A 41 -10.49 -13.21 -11.41
CA TYR A 41 -11.82 -13.79 -11.22
C TYR A 41 -11.77 -15.33 -11.21
N SER A 42 -11.12 -15.94 -12.20
CA SER A 42 -10.96 -17.40 -12.28
C SER A 42 -10.19 -17.95 -11.08
N ALA A 43 -9.15 -17.27 -10.63
CA ALA A 43 -8.38 -17.67 -9.46
C ALA A 43 -9.24 -17.63 -8.18
N ILE A 44 -10.09 -16.62 -8.01
CA ILE A 44 -11.03 -16.55 -6.88
C ILE A 44 -12.05 -17.71 -6.92
N MET A 45 -12.64 -17.98 -8.08
CA MET A 45 -13.64 -19.05 -8.21
C MET A 45 -13.00 -20.43 -7.99
N HIS A 46 -11.82 -20.68 -8.58
CA HIS A 46 -11.08 -21.91 -8.37
C HIS A 46 -10.73 -22.11 -6.88
N TYR A 47 -10.30 -21.04 -6.21
CA TYR A 47 -10.01 -21.09 -4.78
C TYR A 47 -11.27 -21.44 -3.95
N PHE A 48 -12.45 -20.93 -4.30
CA PHE A 48 -13.69 -21.36 -3.64
C PHE A 48 -13.96 -22.85 -3.82
N GLU A 49 -13.73 -23.39 -5.03
CA GLU A 49 -13.85 -24.83 -5.30
C GLU A 49 -12.86 -25.65 -4.44
N GLU A 50 -11.60 -25.22 -4.36
CA GLU A 50 -10.57 -25.86 -3.52
C GLU A 50 -10.95 -25.88 -2.02
N GLN A 51 -11.62 -24.81 -1.55
CA GLN A 51 -12.13 -24.73 -0.18
C GLN A 51 -13.47 -25.46 0.02
N ASN A 52 -13.95 -26.21 -0.98
CA ASN A 52 -15.25 -26.88 -0.99
C ASN A 52 -16.44 -25.92 -0.78
N ILE A 53 -16.30 -24.67 -1.21
CA ILE A 53 -17.37 -23.66 -1.19
C ILE A 53 -18.09 -23.75 -2.52
N ASN A 54 -19.21 -24.48 -2.54
CA ASN A 54 -20.06 -24.55 -3.72
C ASN A 54 -20.88 -23.26 -3.85
N THR A 55 -20.51 -22.39 -4.79
CA THR A 55 -21.14 -21.08 -5.00
C THR A 55 -22.53 -21.13 -5.63
N GLU A 56 -22.96 -22.30 -6.13
CA GLU A 56 -24.35 -22.56 -6.55
C GLU A 56 -25.28 -22.79 -5.37
N ILE A 57 -24.73 -23.23 -4.22
CA ILE A 57 -25.48 -23.44 -2.96
C ILE A 57 -25.31 -22.23 -2.05
N VAL A 58 -24.09 -21.71 -1.97
CA VAL A 58 -23.72 -20.54 -1.14
C VAL A 58 -23.48 -19.36 -2.07
N HIS A 59 -24.54 -18.58 -2.32
CA HIS A 59 -24.45 -17.46 -3.24
C HIS A 59 -23.58 -16.31 -2.72
N ILE A 60 -22.85 -15.68 -3.64
CA ILE A 60 -22.15 -14.43 -3.36
C ILE A 60 -23.19 -13.31 -3.30
N VAL A 61 -23.39 -12.74 -2.11
CA VAL A 61 -24.38 -11.66 -1.88
C VAL A 61 -23.77 -10.26 -1.95
N ALA A 62 -22.46 -10.14 -1.72
CA ALA A 62 -21.76 -8.86 -1.75
C ALA A 62 -20.28 -9.05 -2.11
N GLN A 63 -19.69 -7.99 -2.64
CA GLN A 63 -18.30 -7.91 -3.02
C GLN A 63 -17.76 -6.50 -2.82
N SER A 64 -16.48 -6.38 -2.47
CA SER A 64 -15.84 -5.08 -2.27
C SER A 64 -14.37 -5.10 -2.67
N TYR A 65 -13.97 -4.14 -3.50
CA TYR A 65 -12.60 -4.01 -3.98
C TYR A 65 -12.10 -2.56 -3.92
N ASP A 66 -10.78 -2.37 -4.07
CA ASP A 66 -10.18 -1.03 -4.20
C ASP A 66 -10.45 -0.41 -5.59
N GLY A 67 -10.06 0.85 -5.78
CA GLY A 67 -10.35 1.58 -7.03
C GLY A 67 -9.54 1.16 -8.25
N ALA A 68 -8.74 0.09 -8.18
CA ALA A 68 -7.98 -0.39 -9.33
C ALA A 68 -8.93 -0.84 -10.45
N SER A 69 -8.69 -0.41 -11.69
CA SER A 69 -9.56 -0.71 -12.84
C SER A 69 -9.78 -2.21 -13.03
N VAL A 70 -8.73 -3.02 -12.87
CA VAL A 70 -8.78 -4.48 -12.94
C VAL A 70 -9.83 -5.07 -11.98
N MET A 71 -9.99 -4.49 -10.79
CA MET A 71 -10.91 -5.01 -9.77
C MET A 71 -12.30 -4.37 -9.88
N SER A 72 -12.34 -3.05 -10.07
CA SER A 72 -13.53 -2.24 -9.85
C SER A 72 -14.21 -1.72 -11.12
N ASP A 73 -13.61 -1.92 -12.30
CA ASP A 73 -14.26 -1.51 -13.54
C ASP A 73 -15.58 -2.24 -13.74
N HIS A 74 -16.61 -1.47 -14.07
CA HIS A 74 -17.99 -1.91 -14.28
C HIS A 74 -18.22 -2.68 -15.58
N LEU A 75 -17.28 -2.62 -16.53
CA LEU A 75 -17.39 -3.35 -17.80
C LEU A 75 -16.52 -4.61 -17.78
N ASN A 76 -15.24 -4.45 -17.45
CA ASN A 76 -14.25 -5.52 -17.59
C ASN A 76 -13.60 -5.94 -16.26
N GLY A 77 -13.89 -5.26 -15.15
CA GLY A 77 -13.27 -5.56 -13.86
C GLY A 77 -13.77 -6.86 -13.25
N VAL A 78 -13.08 -7.34 -12.21
CA VAL A 78 -13.52 -8.51 -11.42
C VAL A 78 -14.95 -8.31 -10.93
N GLN A 79 -15.31 -7.09 -10.50
CA GLN A 79 -16.67 -6.82 -10.01
C GLN A 79 -17.76 -7.04 -11.05
N ALA A 80 -17.51 -6.62 -12.29
CA ALA A 80 -18.42 -6.84 -13.41
C ALA A 80 -18.57 -8.33 -13.72
N GLN A 81 -17.48 -9.10 -13.66
CA GLN A 81 -17.50 -10.54 -13.89
C GLN A 81 -18.29 -11.29 -12.80
N VAL A 82 -18.08 -10.93 -11.53
CA VAL A 82 -18.86 -11.47 -10.41
C VAL A 82 -20.33 -11.09 -10.55
N GLN A 83 -20.67 -9.84 -10.88
CA GLN A 83 -22.07 -9.42 -11.08
C GLN A 83 -22.72 -10.14 -12.27
N LYS A 84 -21.98 -10.41 -13.34
CA LYS A 84 -22.50 -11.18 -14.49
C LYS A 84 -22.91 -12.60 -14.09
N ARG A 85 -22.15 -13.24 -13.18
CA ARG A 85 -22.48 -14.58 -12.67
C ARG A 85 -23.52 -14.55 -11.56
N TYR A 86 -23.46 -13.55 -10.69
CA TYR A 86 -24.33 -13.37 -9.53
C TYR A 86 -24.99 -11.98 -9.57
N PRO A 87 -26.09 -11.80 -10.32
CA PRO A 87 -26.70 -10.47 -10.54
C PRO A 87 -27.22 -9.79 -9.26
N ALA A 88 -27.49 -10.56 -8.20
CA ALA A 88 -27.90 -10.03 -6.90
C ALA A 88 -26.72 -9.58 -6.02
N ALA A 89 -25.47 -9.84 -6.43
CA ALA A 89 -24.29 -9.51 -5.64
C ALA A 89 -24.03 -8.00 -5.64
N ILE A 90 -24.15 -7.37 -4.47
CA ILE A 90 -23.94 -5.92 -4.32
C ILE A 90 -22.44 -5.61 -4.37
N TYR A 91 -22.04 -4.76 -5.31
CA TYR A 91 -20.68 -4.21 -5.32
C TYR A 91 -20.60 -2.96 -4.46
N THR A 92 -19.62 -2.91 -3.56
CA THR A 92 -19.30 -1.74 -2.75
C THR A 92 -17.82 -1.37 -2.91
N HIS A 93 -17.56 -0.14 -3.33
CA HIS A 93 -16.20 0.36 -3.40
C HIS A 93 -15.56 0.45 -2.00
N CYS A 94 -14.29 0.04 -1.87
CA CYS A 94 -13.58 0.03 -0.59
C CYS A 94 -13.53 1.42 0.05
N MET A 95 -14.17 1.56 1.21
CA MET A 95 -14.24 2.83 1.96
C MET A 95 -12.86 3.27 2.45
N ALA A 96 -12.00 2.33 2.84
CA ALA A 96 -10.63 2.64 3.26
C ALA A 96 -9.81 3.29 2.13
N HIS A 97 -9.99 2.82 0.89
CA HIS A 97 -9.34 3.43 -0.27
C HIS A 97 -9.88 4.83 -0.54
N ARG A 98 -11.21 5.02 -0.50
CA ARG A 98 -11.83 6.35 -0.67
C ARG A 98 -11.35 7.34 0.38
N LEU A 99 -11.30 6.93 1.64
CA LEU A 99 -10.80 7.77 2.73
C LEU A 99 -9.34 8.15 2.51
N ASN A 100 -8.50 7.20 2.08
CA ASN A 100 -7.11 7.49 1.75
C ASN A 100 -6.98 8.53 0.64
N LEU A 101 -7.78 8.43 -0.43
CA LEU A 101 -7.79 9.43 -1.51
C LEU A 101 -8.21 10.82 -1.00
N VAL A 102 -9.27 10.91 -0.19
CA VAL A 102 -9.71 12.19 0.41
C VAL A 102 -8.59 12.82 1.25
N VAL A 103 -7.91 12.02 2.07
CA VAL A 103 -6.77 12.50 2.87
C VAL A 103 -5.64 12.98 1.98
N LEU A 104 -5.29 12.24 0.92
CA LEU A 104 -4.24 12.63 -0.02
C LEU A 104 -4.58 13.94 -0.74
N ASP A 105 -5.82 14.10 -1.20
CA ASP A 105 -6.25 15.31 -1.89
C ASP A 105 -6.29 16.53 -0.96
N LEU A 106 -6.73 16.34 0.29
CA LEU A 106 -6.64 17.37 1.32
C LEU A 106 -5.19 17.81 1.55
N CYS A 107 -4.27 16.85 1.71
CA CYS A 107 -2.85 17.13 1.90
C CYS A 107 -2.22 17.86 0.71
N LYS A 108 -2.67 17.59 -0.53
CA LYS A 108 -2.23 18.34 -1.72
C LYS A 108 -2.78 19.77 -1.76
N SER A 109 -4.00 19.99 -1.26
CA SER A 109 -4.65 21.31 -1.25
C SER A 109 -4.03 22.27 -0.23
N ILE A 110 -3.49 21.75 0.88
CA ILE A 110 -2.89 22.54 1.95
C ILE A 110 -1.39 22.69 1.71
N LYS A 111 -0.93 23.90 1.34
CA LYS A 111 0.49 24.18 1.02
C LYS A 111 1.48 23.72 2.10
N SER A 112 1.15 23.87 3.38
CA SER A 112 2.02 23.43 4.48
C SER A 112 2.13 21.90 4.54
N ALA A 113 1.01 21.18 4.41
CA ALA A 113 1.00 19.73 4.35
C ALA A 113 1.78 19.22 3.13
N GLN A 114 1.54 19.81 1.95
CA GLN A 114 2.27 19.49 0.73
C GLN A 114 3.78 19.65 0.91
N LYS A 115 4.25 20.76 1.51
CA LYS A 115 5.68 20.95 1.79
C LYS A 115 6.23 19.84 2.69
N VAL A 116 5.51 19.49 3.76
CA VAL A 116 5.93 18.41 4.66
C VAL A 116 6.06 17.11 3.88
N PHE A 117 5.03 16.67 3.16
CA PHE A 117 5.08 15.40 2.42
C PHE A 117 6.16 15.39 1.33
N ASN A 118 6.38 16.49 0.61
CA ASN A 118 7.46 16.60 -0.36
C ASN A 118 8.85 16.47 0.28
N ILE A 119 9.05 17.07 1.46
CA ILE A 119 10.33 16.95 2.20
C ILE A 119 10.52 15.51 2.69
N LEU A 120 9.46 14.87 3.22
CA LEU A 120 9.52 13.47 3.65
C LEU A 120 9.88 12.56 2.48
N GLU A 121 9.27 12.77 1.30
CA GLU A 121 9.55 12.01 0.08
C GLU A 121 10.98 12.25 -0.43
N ALA A 122 11.43 13.51 -0.50
CA ALA A 122 12.79 13.84 -0.92
C ALA A 122 13.84 13.24 0.02
N THR A 123 13.61 13.31 1.32
CA THR A 123 14.47 12.68 2.34
C THR A 123 14.51 11.17 2.13
N TYR A 124 13.36 10.55 1.89
CA TYR A 124 13.29 9.13 1.60
C TYR A 124 14.10 8.75 0.36
N VAL A 125 13.92 9.45 -0.76
CA VAL A 125 14.64 9.18 -2.02
C VAL A 125 16.16 9.38 -1.85
N HIS A 126 16.58 10.37 -1.08
CA HIS A 126 17.99 10.61 -0.79
C HIS A 126 18.62 9.43 -0.04
N PHE A 127 17.99 9.03 1.06
CA PHE A 127 18.49 7.95 1.92
C PHE A 127 18.13 6.55 1.43
N SER A 128 17.33 6.39 0.37
CA SER A 128 17.13 5.09 -0.28
C SER A 128 18.36 4.62 -1.04
N ARG A 129 19.30 5.53 -1.35
CA ARG A 129 20.57 5.22 -2.01
C ARG A 129 21.48 4.42 -1.06
N PRO A 130 22.08 3.29 -1.50
CA PRO A 130 22.84 2.40 -0.61
C PRO A 130 23.96 3.08 0.19
N SER A 131 24.72 3.97 -0.46
CA SER A 131 25.81 4.71 0.18
C SER A 131 25.30 5.64 1.29
N LYS A 132 24.27 6.43 0.99
CA LYS A 132 23.64 7.38 1.94
C LYS A 132 22.95 6.65 3.09
N ASN A 133 22.31 5.52 2.81
CA ASN A 133 21.74 4.66 3.83
C ASN A 133 22.80 4.10 4.79
N ALA A 134 23.95 3.66 4.26
CA ALA A 134 25.05 3.16 5.09
C ALA A 134 25.61 4.25 6.01
N GLU A 135 25.79 5.46 5.48
CA GLU A 135 26.22 6.62 6.27
C GLU A 135 25.21 6.98 7.36
N LEU A 136 23.91 7.03 7.03
CA LEU A 136 22.85 7.27 8.01
C LEU A 136 22.86 6.23 9.14
N LEU A 137 22.98 4.94 8.79
CA LEU A 137 23.03 3.85 9.79
C LEU A 137 24.25 3.96 10.72
N ASN A 138 25.38 4.44 10.22
CA ASN A 138 26.58 4.67 11.03
C ASN A 138 26.35 5.80 12.03
N ILE A 139 25.80 6.94 11.58
CA ILE A 139 25.50 8.08 12.45
C ILE A 139 24.41 7.73 13.47
N GLN A 140 23.39 6.96 13.08
CA GLN A 140 22.36 6.47 14.01
C GLN A 140 22.96 5.64 15.15
N LYS A 141 23.90 4.75 14.84
CA LYS A 141 24.61 3.96 15.86
C LYS A 141 25.42 4.85 16.81
N GLN A 142 26.14 5.84 16.27
CA GLN A 142 26.94 6.78 17.07
C GLN A 142 26.06 7.60 18.02
N LEU A 143 24.87 8.00 17.58
CA LEU A 143 23.91 8.76 18.38
C LEU A 143 23.02 7.88 19.28
N GLY A 144 23.22 6.56 19.31
CA GLY A 144 22.42 5.63 20.11
C GLY A 144 20.95 5.53 19.67
N LEU A 145 20.65 5.88 18.42
CA LEU A 145 19.29 5.89 17.87
C LEU A 145 18.89 4.50 17.37
N LYS A 146 17.60 4.17 17.52
CA LYS A 146 17.05 2.92 16.99
C LYS A 146 17.10 2.94 15.46
N LYS A 147 17.56 1.83 14.89
CA LYS A 147 17.59 1.60 13.44
C LYS A 147 16.20 1.83 12.84
N ILE A 148 16.12 2.74 11.87
CA ILE A 148 14.89 2.95 11.10
C ILE A 148 14.67 1.75 10.18
N CYS A 149 13.45 1.23 10.14
CA CYS A 149 12.98 0.44 9.02
C CYS A 149 12.38 1.39 7.97
N ARG A 150 12.80 1.27 6.71
CA ARG A 150 12.59 2.20 5.58
C ARG A 150 11.15 2.69 5.33
N TYR A 151 10.15 2.08 5.96
CA TYR A 151 8.75 2.12 5.51
C TYR A 151 7.73 2.67 6.52
N LYS A 152 8.12 3.21 7.69
CA LYS A 152 7.12 3.71 8.65
C LYS A 152 7.35 5.13 9.15
N ASN A 153 6.46 6.00 8.67
CA ASN A 153 5.88 7.18 9.33
C ASN A 153 6.77 8.40 9.60
N CYS A 154 6.08 9.55 9.70
CA CYS A 154 6.59 10.78 10.29
C CYS A 154 7.32 10.52 11.62
N ASP A 155 6.87 9.51 12.37
CA ASP A 155 7.47 9.05 13.61
C ASP A 155 8.94 8.62 13.48
N ALA A 156 9.32 7.90 12.42
CA ALA A 156 10.72 7.52 12.21
C ALA A 156 11.60 8.76 11.95
N ILE A 157 11.09 9.73 11.20
CA ILE A 157 11.79 10.98 10.91
C ILE A 157 11.89 11.84 12.17
N ILE A 158 10.84 11.93 12.99
CA ILE A 158 10.86 12.63 14.27
C ILE A 158 11.93 12.03 15.19
N HIS A 159 11.95 10.71 15.36
CA HIS A 159 12.90 10.03 16.25
C HIS A 159 14.36 10.09 15.77
N ASN A 160 14.59 10.32 14.47
CA ASN A 160 15.93 10.30 13.88
C ASN A 160 16.33 11.63 13.24
N TYR A 161 15.59 12.69 13.55
CA TYR A 161 15.81 14.02 13.00
C TYR A 161 17.27 14.48 13.17
N LYS A 162 17.85 14.25 14.35
CA LYS A 162 19.25 14.58 14.66
C LYS A 162 20.25 13.90 13.70
N SER A 163 20.11 12.59 13.48
CA SER A 163 20.98 11.86 12.55
C SER A 163 20.80 12.32 11.10
N ILE A 164 19.56 12.62 10.69
CA ILE A 164 19.27 13.08 9.33
C ILE A 164 19.93 14.44 9.09
N VAL A 165 19.75 15.39 10.00
CA VAL A 165 20.37 16.72 9.90
C VAL A 165 21.89 16.61 9.91
N ALA A 166 22.48 15.75 10.74
CA ALA A 166 23.93 15.57 10.79
C ALA A 166 24.51 15.07 9.45
N VAL A 167 23.88 14.08 8.80
CA VAL A 167 24.33 13.61 7.47
C VAL A 167 24.19 14.74 6.44
N LEU A 168 23.03 15.40 6.40
CA LEU A 168 22.78 16.46 5.41
C LEU A 168 23.71 17.66 5.60
N GLN A 169 23.98 18.06 6.83
CA GLN A 169 24.92 19.16 7.11
C GLN A 169 26.32 18.81 6.66
N LYS A 170 26.80 17.60 6.99
CA LYS A 170 28.11 17.12 6.52
C LYS A 170 28.20 17.12 5.00
N GLU A 171 27.15 16.72 4.29
CA GLU A 171 27.13 16.77 2.82
C GLU A 171 27.21 18.19 2.26
N VAL A 172 26.55 19.16 2.91
CA VAL A 172 26.64 20.57 2.52
C VAL A 172 28.05 21.08 2.73
N ASP A 173 28.65 20.79 3.89
CA ASP A 173 30.01 21.20 4.23
C ASP A 173 31.03 20.57 3.26
N ASP A 174 30.91 19.26 2.97
CA ASP A 174 31.75 18.51 2.03
C ASP A 174 31.61 18.98 0.56
N GLN A 175 30.47 19.60 0.19
CA GLN A 175 30.27 20.21 -1.13
C GLN A 175 30.87 21.61 -1.19
N TYR A 176 30.77 22.39 -0.11
CA TYR A 176 31.34 23.73 -0.03
C TYR A 176 32.87 23.69 -0.17
N ASP A 177 33.54 22.70 0.43
CA ASP A 177 34.99 22.52 0.31
C ASP A 177 35.45 22.18 -1.13
N LYS A 178 34.55 21.69 -2.00
CA LYS A 178 34.87 21.42 -3.41
C LYS A 178 34.72 22.65 -4.30
N ASP A 179 33.86 23.59 -3.92
CA ASP A 179 33.62 24.83 -4.67
C ASP A 179 34.63 25.95 -4.31
N VAL A 180 35.45 25.75 -3.26
CA VAL A 180 36.50 26.70 -2.80
C VAL A 180 37.87 26.42 -3.43
N ALA A 181 38.05 25.30 -4.15
CA ALA A 181 39.27 25.05 -4.92
C ALA A 181 39.26 25.83 -6.25
N GLN A 182 39.61 27.12 -6.19
CA GLN A 182 40.07 27.91 -7.34
C GLN A 182 41.55 27.64 -7.65
#